data_AF-T1CB34-F1
#
_entry.id   AF-T1CB34-F1
#
_cell.length_a   1.000
_cell.length_b   1.000
_cell.length_c   1.000
_cell.angle_alpha   90.00
_cell.angle_beta   90.00
_cell.angle_gamma   90.00
#
_symmetry.space_group_name_H-M   'P 1'
#
loop_
_entity.id
_entity.type
_entity.pdbx_description
1 polymer ?
#
loop_
_entity_poly.entity_id
_entity_poly.type
_entity_poly.pdbx_seq_one_letter_code
_entity_poly.pdbx_strand_id
1 'polypeptide(L)'
;YQQLLVGGYTIHTTLDSTLQGYAEQAVKDRLPNTNGKYEAALVSVDPSNGQVRTLVSGNPASGAGGFDVVTGVGGTGRQPGSSFKPFVLMAALQQGFSPYDTIDGTAPCTFTIPNTKPYPYVANNAEPGFGLVSILKATADSINCAYIRLGINTGLTNVVSMAHLLGVKSPLVPLPSMSIGSEDVNPLEMADAYATIDNYGV
;
A
#
# COMPACT_ATOMS: atom_id res chain seq x y z
N TYR A 1 -3.26 -27.87 -8.25
CA TYR A 1 -4.39 -27.74 -7.32
C TYR A 1 -5.16 -29.04 -7.11
N GLN A 2 -5.64 -29.73 -8.16
CA GLN A 2 -6.44 -30.96 -7.99
C GLN A 2 -5.74 -32.08 -7.20
N GLN A 3 -4.40 -32.19 -7.31
CA GLN A 3 -3.61 -33.16 -6.53
C GLN A 3 -3.59 -32.90 -5.01
N LEU A 4 -3.92 -31.69 -4.54
CA LEU A 4 -4.03 -31.39 -3.11
C LEU A 4 -5.37 -31.88 -2.52
N LEU A 5 -6.37 -32.09 -3.36
CA LEU A 5 -7.72 -32.48 -2.96
C LEU A 5 -7.95 -34.00 -2.94
N VAL A 6 -7.00 -34.79 -3.46
CA VAL A 6 -7.09 -36.26 -3.53
C VAL A 6 -6.52 -36.98 -2.30
N GLY A 7 -6.03 -36.23 -1.29
CA GLY A 7 -5.48 -36.76 -0.04
C GLY A 7 -4.03 -37.26 -0.15
N GLY A 8 -3.44 -37.67 0.98
CA GLY A 8 -2.09 -38.24 1.07
C GLY A 8 -0.95 -37.24 1.31
N TYR A 9 -1.24 -35.94 1.28
CA TYR A 9 -0.27 -34.88 1.63
C TYR A 9 -0.48 -34.39 3.06
N THR A 10 0.63 -34.09 3.75
CA THR A 10 0.63 -33.27 4.97
C THR A 10 1.18 -31.90 4.60
N ILE A 11 0.39 -30.85 4.81
CA ILE A 11 0.76 -29.46 4.49
C ILE A 11 1.05 -28.75 5.80
N HIS A 12 2.29 -28.31 5.98
CA HIS A 12 2.68 -27.44 7.09
C HIS A 12 2.65 -25.99 6.61
N THR A 13 1.93 -25.14 7.33
CA THR A 13 1.82 -23.71 7.04
C THR A 13 2.34 -22.89 8.22
N THR A 14 2.47 -21.59 8.01
CA THR A 14 2.87 -20.62 9.03
C THR A 14 1.67 -19.96 9.72
N LEU A 15 0.45 -20.38 9.35
CA LEU A 15 -0.80 -19.84 9.87
C LEU A 15 -0.85 -20.07 11.39
N ASP A 16 -1.15 -19.00 12.12
CA ASP A 16 -1.42 -19.08 13.54
C ASP A 16 -2.95 -19.13 13.74
N SER A 17 -3.47 -20.28 14.15
CA SER A 17 -4.92 -20.49 14.28
C SER A 17 -5.57 -19.58 15.33
N THR A 18 -4.81 -19.16 16.34
CA THR A 18 -5.32 -18.26 17.37
C THR A 18 -5.44 -16.84 16.81
N LEU A 19 -4.39 -16.35 16.15
CA LEU A 19 -4.42 -15.04 15.51
C LEU A 19 -5.45 -14.99 14.36
N GLN A 20 -5.60 -16.08 13.61
CA GLN A 20 -6.59 -16.20 12.54
C GLN A 20 -8.01 -16.02 13.09
N GLY A 21 -8.33 -16.66 14.23
CA GLY A 21 -9.62 -16.49 14.89
C GLY A 21 -9.88 -15.03 15.32
N TYR A 22 -8.86 -14.33 15.83
CA TYR A 22 -8.97 -12.89 16.14
C TYR A 22 -9.18 -12.03 14.90
N ALA A 23 -8.48 -12.32 13.80
CA ALA A 23 -8.63 -11.60 12.54
C ALA A 23 -10.04 -11.75 11.96
N GLU A 24 -10.56 -12.98 11.93
CA GLU A 24 -11.92 -13.28 11.46
C GLU A 24 -12.98 -12.56 12.31
N GLN A 25 -12.83 -12.59 13.64
CA GLN A 25 -13.73 -11.91 14.55
C GLN A 25 -13.67 -10.39 14.37
N ALA A 26 -12.47 -9.82 14.22
CA ALA A 26 -12.30 -8.38 13.99
C ALA A 26 -12.96 -7.91 12.68
N VAL A 27 -12.81 -8.69 11.60
CA VAL A 27 -13.50 -8.41 10.32
C VAL A 27 -15.00 -8.52 10.50
N LYS A 28 -15.49 -9.58 11.16
CA LYS A 28 -16.92 -9.79 11.41
C LYS A 28 -17.57 -8.67 12.23
N ASP A 29 -16.87 -8.15 13.24
CA ASP A 29 -17.41 -7.11 14.13
C ASP A 29 -17.47 -5.73 13.48
N ARG A 30 -16.69 -5.51 12.41
CA ARG A 30 -16.57 -4.19 11.75
C ARG A 30 -17.17 -4.13 10.36
N LEU A 31 -17.25 -5.25 9.65
CA LEU A 31 -17.84 -5.31 8.33
C LEU A 31 -19.37 -5.27 8.46
N PRO A 32 -20.05 -4.19 8.04
CA PRO A 32 -21.50 -4.11 8.13
C PRO A 32 -22.14 -5.17 7.22
N ASN A 33 -23.28 -5.71 7.64
CA ASN A 33 -24.03 -6.64 6.82
C ASN A 33 -24.72 -5.88 5.67
N THR A 34 -24.08 -5.88 4.50
CA THR A 34 -24.57 -5.21 3.30
C THR A 34 -24.85 -6.19 2.15
N ASN A 35 -25.18 -7.45 2.46
CA ASN A 35 -25.39 -8.51 1.47
C ASN A 35 -24.26 -8.61 0.43
N GLY A 36 -23.00 -8.57 0.89
CA GLY A 36 -21.82 -8.68 0.01
C GLY A 36 -21.43 -7.40 -0.73
N LYS A 37 -22.10 -6.26 -0.51
CA LYS A 37 -21.70 -4.97 -1.13
C LYS A 37 -20.33 -4.46 -0.64
N TYR A 38 -19.99 -4.73 0.61
CA TYR A 38 -18.70 -4.37 1.19
C TYR A 38 -17.91 -5.62 1.54
N GLU A 39 -16.61 -5.50 1.39
CA GLU A 39 -15.60 -6.51 1.66
C GLU A 39 -14.52 -5.92 2.57
N ALA A 40 -13.83 -6.79 3.31
CA ALA A 40 -12.66 -6.43 4.08
C ALA A 40 -11.51 -7.37 3.74
N ALA A 41 -10.29 -6.91 3.99
CA ALA A 41 -9.09 -7.70 3.87
C ALA A 41 -8.24 -7.47 5.11
N LEU A 42 -7.74 -8.55 5.70
CA LEU A 42 -6.82 -8.51 6.83
C LEU A 42 -5.75 -9.56 6.62
N VAL A 43 -4.51 -9.14 6.64
CA VAL A 43 -3.35 -10.01 6.57
C VAL A 43 -2.34 -9.55 7.60
N SER A 44 -1.65 -10.50 8.23
CA SER A 44 -0.51 -10.20 9.10
C SER A 44 0.70 -11.00 8.65
N VAL A 45 1.84 -10.32 8.64
CA VAL A 45 3.15 -10.87 8.32
C VAL A 45 4.02 -10.66 9.55
N ASP A 46 4.74 -11.70 9.96
CA ASP A 46 5.74 -11.62 11.03
C ASP A 46 7.02 -10.98 10.46
N PRO A 47 7.40 -9.76 10.90
CA PRO A 47 8.53 -9.03 10.32
C PRO A 47 9.87 -9.72 10.51
N SER A 48 10.01 -10.58 11.53
CA SER A 48 11.27 -11.26 11.80
C SER A 48 11.62 -12.35 10.79
N ASN A 49 10.63 -12.84 10.03
CA ASN A 49 10.78 -14.03 9.19
C ASN A 49 9.90 -14.06 7.93
N GLY A 50 9.10 -13.02 7.66
CA GLY A 50 8.24 -12.91 6.48
C GLY A 50 7.05 -13.89 6.47
N GLN A 51 6.78 -14.58 7.57
CA GLN A 51 5.72 -15.58 7.62
C GLN A 51 4.34 -14.93 7.68
N VAL A 52 3.43 -15.34 6.79
CA VAL A 52 2.02 -14.96 6.87
C VAL A 52 1.39 -15.69 8.05
N ARG A 53 0.91 -14.95 9.03
CA ARG A 53 0.33 -15.50 10.27
C ARG A 53 -1.19 -15.56 10.22
N THR A 54 -1.82 -14.61 9.53
CA THR A 54 -3.28 -14.58 9.33
C THR A 54 -3.62 -14.09 7.93
N LEU A 55 -4.76 -14.55 7.41
CA LEU A 55 -5.31 -14.09 6.13
C LEU A 55 -6.85 -14.19 6.16
N VAL A 56 -7.51 -13.05 6.03
CA VAL A 56 -8.97 -12.93 5.88
C VAL A 56 -9.21 -12.09 4.64
N SER A 57 -9.83 -12.69 3.63
CA SER A 57 -10.05 -12.06 2.33
C SER A 57 -11.53 -12.02 1.98
N GLY A 58 -12.05 -10.82 1.73
CA GLY A 58 -13.43 -10.62 1.34
C GLY A 58 -14.42 -10.66 2.50
N ASN A 59 -15.70 -10.76 2.15
CA ASN A 59 -16.76 -10.97 3.12
C ASN A 59 -16.99 -12.48 3.33
N PRO A 60 -16.88 -13.01 4.57
CA PRO A 60 -17.12 -14.44 4.84
C PRO A 60 -18.49 -14.94 4.40
N ALA A 61 -19.48 -14.05 4.26
CA ALA A 61 -20.86 -14.36 3.87
C ALA A 61 -21.09 -14.44 2.35
N SER A 62 -20.15 -14.00 1.50
CA SER A 62 -20.34 -13.94 0.04
C SER A 62 -19.98 -15.24 -0.71
N GLY A 63 -19.55 -16.29 -0.01
CA GLY A 63 -18.98 -17.48 -0.66
C GLY A 63 -17.64 -17.17 -1.34
N ALA A 64 -16.99 -18.18 -1.91
CA ALA A 64 -15.71 -18.03 -2.60
C ALA A 64 -15.89 -17.25 -3.93
N GLY A 65 -15.96 -15.93 -3.84
CA GLY A 65 -15.87 -15.03 -4.98
C GLY A 65 -14.51 -15.17 -5.67
N GLY A 66 -14.48 -15.03 -7.00
CA GLY A 66 -13.26 -15.23 -7.80
C GLY A 66 -12.16 -14.19 -7.60
N PHE A 67 -12.36 -13.19 -6.72
CA PHE A 67 -11.37 -12.16 -6.38
C PHE A 67 -10.98 -12.26 -4.91
N ASP A 68 -9.71 -12.58 -4.66
CA ASP A 68 -9.12 -12.57 -3.32
C ASP A 68 -8.50 -11.19 -3.08
N VAL A 69 -9.14 -10.38 -2.23
CA VAL A 69 -8.75 -9.00 -1.94
C VAL A 69 -7.34 -8.93 -1.34
N VAL A 70 -6.96 -9.87 -0.46
CA VAL A 70 -5.64 -9.89 0.20
C VAL A 70 -4.52 -10.16 -0.80
N THR A 71 -4.69 -11.15 -1.68
CA THR A 71 -3.62 -11.58 -2.61
C THR A 71 -3.71 -10.92 -3.98
N GLY A 72 -4.83 -10.26 -4.29
CA GLY A 72 -5.13 -9.71 -5.61
C GLY A 72 -5.48 -10.76 -6.66
N VAL A 73 -5.47 -12.06 -6.33
CA VAL A 73 -5.79 -13.14 -7.28
C VAL A 73 -7.20 -12.94 -7.84
N GLY A 74 -7.31 -12.93 -9.17
CA GLY A 74 -8.57 -12.63 -9.86
C GLY A 74 -8.81 -11.14 -10.14
N GLY A 75 -7.84 -10.27 -9.86
CA GLY A 75 -7.89 -8.83 -10.15
C GLY A 75 -6.50 -8.17 -10.16
N THR A 76 -6.44 -6.86 -9.92
CA THR A 76 -5.20 -6.05 -9.90
C THR A 76 -4.81 -5.56 -8.51
N GLY A 77 -5.67 -5.75 -7.50
CA GLY A 77 -5.52 -5.17 -6.16
C GLY A 77 -6.45 -3.98 -5.94
N ARG A 78 -6.00 -3.02 -5.13
CA ARG A 78 -6.71 -1.77 -4.82
C ARG A 78 -5.70 -0.62 -4.67
N GLN A 79 -6.12 0.58 -5.04
CA GLN A 79 -5.38 1.80 -4.75
C GLN A 79 -5.13 1.93 -3.24
N PRO A 80 -3.86 1.92 -2.78
CA PRO A 80 -3.51 2.01 -1.37
C PRO A 80 -3.70 3.43 -0.82
N GLY A 81 -3.75 4.42 -1.71
CA GLY A 81 -3.81 5.83 -1.31
C GLY A 81 -2.57 6.25 -0.51
N SER A 82 -2.79 6.98 0.58
CA SER A 82 -1.69 7.54 1.38
C SER A 82 -0.77 6.49 2.03
N SER A 83 -1.16 5.22 2.14
CA SER A 83 -0.25 4.17 2.61
C SER A 83 0.88 3.86 1.62
N PHE A 84 0.85 4.41 0.39
CA PHE A 84 2.00 4.34 -0.53
C PHE A 84 3.11 5.37 -0.21
N LYS A 85 2.81 6.42 0.55
CA LYS A 85 3.76 7.50 0.86
C LYS A 85 5.08 7.03 1.49
N PRO A 86 5.12 5.99 2.34
CA PRO A 86 6.39 5.46 2.84
C PRO A 86 7.37 5.04 1.74
N PHE A 87 6.93 4.54 0.59
CA PHE A 87 7.83 4.23 -0.53
C PHE A 87 8.53 5.47 -1.08
N VAL A 88 7.81 6.59 -1.19
CA VAL A 88 8.37 7.89 -1.57
C VAL A 88 9.37 8.36 -0.52
N LEU A 89 9.00 8.25 0.76
CA LEU A 89 9.86 8.66 1.87
C LEU A 89 11.15 7.84 1.91
N MET A 90 11.07 6.52 1.84
CA MET A 90 12.24 5.64 1.86
C MET A 90 13.17 5.93 0.67
N ALA A 91 12.62 6.14 -0.53
CA ALA A 91 13.41 6.50 -1.71
C ALA A 91 14.13 7.85 -1.54
N ALA A 92 13.47 8.85 -0.94
CA ALA A 92 14.06 10.15 -0.66
C ALA A 92 15.18 10.04 0.38
N LEU A 93 14.93 9.33 1.50
CA LEU A 93 15.92 9.11 2.55
C LEU A 93 17.15 8.35 2.01
N GLN A 94 16.95 7.36 1.14
CA GLN A 94 18.06 6.64 0.50
C GLN A 94 18.93 7.55 -0.37
N GLN A 95 18.38 8.64 -0.92
CA GLN A 95 19.11 9.64 -1.69
C GLN A 95 19.72 10.75 -0.82
N GLY A 96 19.61 10.66 0.51
CA GLY A 96 20.23 11.61 1.43
C GLY A 96 19.36 12.81 1.81
N PHE A 97 18.07 12.81 1.47
CA PHE A 97 17.13 13.80 2.01
C PHE A 97 17.02 13.62 3.53
N SER A 98 16.94 14.73 4.25
CA SER A 98 16.71 14.74 5.69
C SER A 98 15.21 14.85 5.98
N PRO A 99 14.67 14.16 7.01
CA PRO A 99 13.30 14.41 7.49
C PRO A 99 13.03 15.88 7.86
N TYR A 100 14.08 16.66 8.13
CA TYR A 100 14.00 18.07 8.47
C TYR A 100 14.08 19.01 7.26
N ASP A 101 14.34 18.48 6.06
CA ASP A 101 14.30 19.28 4.83
C ASP A 101 12.87 19.80 4.59
N THR A 102 12.78 20.99 4.01
CA THR A 102 11.50 21.64 3.73
C THR A 102 10.96 21.25 2.36
N ILE A 103 9.66 21.03 2.27
CA ILE A 103 8.92 20.76 1.04
C ILE A 103 7.63 21.59 1.02
N ASP A 104 7.24 22.08 -0.15
CA ASP A 104 6.02 22.87 -0.30
C ASP A 104 4.77 21.97 -0.28
N GLY A 105 3.94 22.13 0.75
CA GLY A 105 2.64 21.48 0.90
C GLY A 105 1.46 22.28 0.37
N THR A 106 1.68 23.43 -0.28
CA THR A 106 0.60 24.29 -0.80
C THR A 106 -0.27 23.54 -1.81
N ALA A 107 -1.58 23.66 -1.63
CA ALA A 107 -2.64 23.11 -2.49
C ALA A 107 -3.57 24.25 -3.00
N PRO A 108 -4.19 24.11 -4.19
CA PRO A 108 -3.98 23.02 -5.14
C PRO A 108 -2.57 23.04 -5.71
N CYS A 109 -2.07 21.87 -6.09
CA CYS A 109 -0.77 21.73 -6.76
C CYS A 109 -0.98 21.18 -8.17
N THR A 110 -0.18 21.67 -9.11
CA THR A 110 -0.34 21.41 -10.54
C THR A 110 0.98 20.92 -11.10
N PHE A 111 0.97 19.80 -11.82
CA PHE A 111 2.16 19.15 -12.37
C PHE A 111 1.98 18.85 -13.86
N THR A 112 2.99 19.16 -14.66
CA THR A 112 3.03 18.79 -16.07
C THR A 112 3.54 17.37 -16.22
N ILE A 113 2.78 16.51 -16.89
CA ILE A 113 3.24 15.17 -17.27
C ILE A 113 3.78 15.27 -18.71
N PRO A 114 5.05 14.88 -18.96
CA PRO A 114 5.60 14.87 -20.31
C PRO A 114 4.76 14.00 -21.25
N ASN A 115 4.57 14.43 -22.50
CA ASN A 115 3.85 13.70 -23.54
C ASN A 115 2.35 13.46 -23.30
N THR A 116 1.75 14.05 -22.26
CA THR A 116 0.29 14.12 -22.13
C THR A 116 -0.23 15.47 -22.62
N LYS A 117 -1.20 15.48 -23.53
CA LYS A 117 -1.91 16.69 -24.00
C LYS A 117 -3.23 16.86 -23.22
N PRO A 118 -3.79 18.08 -23.09
CA PRO A 118 -3.20 19.35 -22.64
C PRO A 118 -3.44 19.60 -21.12
N TYR A 119 -3.93 18.61 -20.37
CA TYR A 119 -4.35 18.82 -18.98
C TYR A 119 -3.21 18.52 -18.01
N PRO A 120 -2.78 19.51 -17.20
CA PRO A 120 -1.84 19.22 -16.12
C PRO A 120 -2.55 18.37 -15.06
N TYR A 121 -1.77 17.55 -14.35
CA TYR A 121 -2.27 16.83 -13.19
C TYR A 121 -2.47 17.82 -12.04
N VAL A 122 -3.72 17.98 -11.59
CA VAL A 122 -4.06 18.83 -10.45
C VAL A 122 -4.43 17.93 -9.28
N ALA A 123 -3.80 18.18 -8.13
CA ALA A 123 -4.06 17.47 -6.90
C ALA A 123 -4.39 18.46 -5.77
N ASN A 124 -5.10 17.94 -4.77
CA ASN A 124 -5.44 18.65 -3.53
C ASN A 124 -4.99 17.84 -2.32
N ASN A 125 -4.81 18.53 -1.21
CA ASN A 125 -4.66 17.90 0.10
C ASN A 125 -6.03 17.53 0.68
N ALA A 126 -6.05 16.61 1.64
CA ALA A 126 -7.27 16.33 2.41
C ALA A 126 -7.67 17.56 3.25
N GLU A 127 -6.68 18.25 3.84
CA GLU A 127 -6.87 19.47 4.61
C GLU A 127 -6.43 20.73 3.82
N PRO A 128 -7.04 21.91 4.07
CA PRO A 128 -6.74 23.12 3.31
C PRO A 128 -5.35 23.70 3.61
N GLY A 129 -4.45 23.67 2.64
CA GLY A 129 -3.19 24.43 2.62
C GLY A 129 -2.18 24.08 3.74
N PHE A 130 -0.88 24.21 3.45
CA PHE A 130 0.18 23.98 4.45
C PHE A 130 1.40 24.90 4.30
N GLY A 131 1.67 25.43 3.09
CA GLY A 131 2.91 26.19 2.84
C GLY A 131 4.15 25.29 2.89
N LEU A 132 5.32 25.89 3.18
CA LEU A 132 6.54 25.13 3.41
C LEU A 132 6.48 24.40 4.77
N VAL A 133 6.68 23.08 4.74
CA VAL A 133 6.69 22.20 5.91
C VAL A 133 7.88 21.27 5.85
N SER A 134 8.31 20.69 6.98
CA SER A 134 9.32 19.63 6.94
C SER A 134 8.78 18.35 6.30
N ILE A 135 9.64 17.51 5.72
CA ILE A 135 9.27 16.16 5.24
C ILE A 135 8.65 15.35 6.39
N LEU A 136 9.17 15.47 7.61
CA LEU A 136 8.60 14.85 8.80
C LEU A 136 7.14 15.28 9.04
N LYS A 137 6.85 16.57 8.96
CA LYS A 137 5.48 17.09 9.11
C LYS A 137 4.59 16.65 7.94
N ALA A 138 5.11 16.68 6.72
CA ALA A 138 4.40 16.18 5.55
C ALA A 138 4.03 14.70 5.66
N THR A 139 4.91 13.89 6.25
CA THR A 139 4.67 12.47 6.58
C THR A 139 3.57 12.33 7.62
N ALA A 140 3.72 13.00 8.77
CA ALA A 140 2.78 12.90 9.89
C ALA A 140 1.35 13.33 9.52
N ASP A 141 1.22 14.40 8.74
CA ASP A 141 -0.06 14.95 8.30
C ASP A 141 -0.52 14.40 6.95
N SER A 142 0.27 13.52 6.33
CA SER A 142 -0.06 12.92 5.04
C SER A 142 -0.38 13.96 3.95
N ILE A 143 0.45 14.99 3.81
CA ILE A 143 0.20 16.13 2.90
C ILE A 143 0.45 15.73 1.43
N ASN A 144 -0.62 15.62 0.63
CA ASN A 144 -0.56 15.12 -0.75
C ASN A 144 0.38 15.94 -1.65
N CYS A 145 0.21 17.27 -1.67
CA CYS A 145 0.98 18.13 -2.55
C CYS A 145 2.47 18.16 -2.20
N ALA A 146 2.82 18.01 -0.91
CA ALA A 146 4.20 17.82 -0.48
C ALA A 146 4.76 16.48 -0.98
N TYR A 147 4.01 15.38 -0.87
CA TYR A 147 4.45 14.06 -1.31
C TYR A 147 4.61 13.91 -2.82
N ILE A 148 3.73 14.54 -3.60
CA ILE A 148 3.88 14.55 -5.06
C ILE A 148 5.15 15.31 -5.44
N ARG A 149 5.41 16.48 -4.84
CA ARG A 149 6.66 17.22 -5.05
C ARG A 149 7.88 16.42 -4.59
N LEU A 150 7.81 15.77 -3.43
CA LEU A 150 8.90 14.92 -2.92
C LEU A 150 9.20 13.76 -3.89
N GLY A 151 8.16 13.06 -4.38
CA GLY A 151 8.33 11.98 -5.36
C GLY A 151 8.94 12.44 -6.67
N ILE A 152 8.56 13.63 -7.16
CA ILE A 152 9.18 14.25 -8.34
C ILE A 152 10.66 14.59 -8.07
N ASN A 153 10.97 15.24 -6.94
CA ASN A 153 12.33 15.63 -6.58
C ASN A 153 13.24 14.40 -6.36
N THR A 154 12.68 13.31 -5.84
CA THR A 154 13.36 12.02 -5.65
C THR A 154 13.54 11.25 -6.97
N GLY A 155 12.77 11.60 -7.99
CA GLY A 155 12.65 10.83 -9.22
C GLY A 155 11.64 9.67 -9.07
N LEU A 156 10.56 9.73 -9.82
CA LEU A 156 9.45 8.76 -9.72
C LEU A 156 9.88 7.32 -10.05
N THR A 157 10.85 7.13 -10.95
CA THR A 157 11.43 5.81 -11.22
C THR A 157 12.17 5.25 -10.01
N ASN A 158 12.84 6.09 -9.21
CA ASN A 158 13.50 5.65 -7.99
C ASN A 158 12.47 5.23 -6.92
N VAL A 159 11.32 5.91 -6.87
CA VAL A 159 10.19 5.49 -6.02
C VAL A 159 9.66 4.12 -6.45
N VAL A 160 9.51 3.87 -7.75
CA VAL A 160 9.14 2.54 -8.27
C VAL A 160 10.16 1.49 -7.87
N SER A 161 11.46 1.76 -8.07
CA SER A 161 12.53 0.85 -7.67
C SER A 161 12.53 0.56 -6.16
N MET A 162 12.28 1.57 -5.33
CA MET A 162 12.16 1.39 -3.88
C MET A 162 10.95 0.52 -3.51
N ALA A 163 9.79 0.74 -4.12
CA ALA A 163 8.61 -0.08 -3.85
C ALA A 163 8.85 -1.56 -4.20
N HIS A 164 9.49 -1.83 -5.34
CA HIS A 164 9.89 -3.19 -5.73
C HIS A 164 10.95 -3.79 -4.80
N LEU A 165 11.93 -2.97 -4.36
CA LEU A 165 12.95 -3.40 -3.41
C LEU A 165 12.33 -3.82 -2.07
N LEU A 166 11.26 -3.14 -1.65
CA LEU A 166 10.52 -3.47 -0.44
C LEU A 166 9.49 -4.60 -0.63
N GLY A 167 9.33 -5.18 -1.82
CA GLY A 167 8.50 -6.39 -2.01
C GLY A 167 7.19 -6.18 -2.77
N VAL A 168 6.87 -4.97 -3.22
CA VAL A 168 5.71 -4.74 -4.12
C VAL A 168 6.00 -5.40 -5.48
N LYS A 169 5.12 -6.28 -5.96
CA LYS A 169 5.27 -6.98 -7.25
C LYS A 169 4.30 -6.45 -8.30
N SER A 170 3.20 -5.82 -7.88
CA SER A 170 2.29 -5.10 -8.76
C SER A 170 3.02 -4.15 -9.72
N PRO A 171 2.53 -4.01 -10.97
CA PRO A 171 3.10 -3.07 -11.92
C PRO A 171 2.86 -1.63 -11.45
N LEU A 172 3.90 -0.81 -11.47
CA LEU A 172 3.84 0.60 -11.07
C LEU A 172 4.28 1.50 -12.23
N VAL A 173 3.47 2.52 -12.54
CA VAL A 173 3.81 3.52 -13.55
C VAL A 173 4.35 4.78 -12.84
N PRO A 174 5.55 5.28 -13.21
CA PRO A 174 6.18 6.43 -12.54
C PRO A 174 5.51 7.77 -12.94
N LEU A 175 4.27 7.97 -12.50
CA LEU A 175 3.50 9.20 -12.67
C LEU A 175 3.36 9.96 -11.34
N PRO A 176 3.19 11.30 -11.34
CA PRO A 176 3.08 12.08 -10.12
C PRO A 176 2.02 11.56 -9.13
N SER A 177 0.88 11.08 -9.64
CA SER A 177 -0.23 10.52 -8.85
C SER A 177 0.15 9.27 -8.06
N MET A 178 1.14 8.49 -8.52
CA MET A 178 1.61 7.30 -7.82
C MET A 178 2.14 7.66 -6.42
N SER A 179 2.70 8.86 -6.24
CA SER A 179 3.23 9.33 -4.95
C SER A 179 2.17 9.38 -3.83
N ILE A 180 0.88 9.34 -4.19
CA ILE A 180 -0.25 9.29 -3.28
C ILE A 180 -1.11 8.02 -3.47
N GLY A 181 -0.54 6.98 -4.08
CA GLY A 181 -1.12 5.64 -4.18
C GLY A 181 -2.22 5.49 -5.23
N SER A 182 -2.01 6.00 -6.45
CA SER A 182 -2.95 5.83 -7.57
C SER A 182 -2.85 4.48 -8.29
N GLU A 183 -1.77 3.72 -8.07
CA GLU A 183 -1.57 2.40 -8.67
C GLU A 183 -2.15 1.32 -7.76
N ASP A 184 -2.69 0.26 -8.35
CA ASP A 184 -3.23 -0.86 -7.57
C ASP A 184 -2.10 -1.74 -7.01
N VAL A 185 -2.21 -2.06 -5.72
CA VAL A 185 -1.37 -3.04 -5.02
C VAL A 185 -2.28 -3.93 -4.17
N ASN A 186 -1.80 -5.10 -3.74
CA ASN A 186 -2.58 -5.93 -2.84
C ASN A 186 -2.15 -5.78 -1.35
N PRO A 187 -3.05 -6.01 -0.38
CA PRO A 187 -2.74 -5.94 1.04
C PRO A 187 -1.57 -6.82 1.49
N LEU A 188 -1.37 -7.99 0.88
CA LEU A 188 -0.25 -8.86 1.23
C LEU A 188 1.09 -8.22 0.87
N GLU A 189 1.22 -7.63 -0.33
CA GLU A 189 2.40 -6.87 -0.73
C GLU A 189 2.66 -5.68 0.18
N MET A 190 1.60 -4.96 0.57
CA MET A 190 1.72 -3.83 1.49
C MET A 190 2.19 -4.27 2.89
N ALA A 191 1.65 -5.38 3.40
CA ALA A 191 2.06 -5.93 4.69
C ALA A 191 3.51 -6.42 4.66
N ASP A 192 3.92 -7.10 3.59
CA ASP A 192 5.30 -7.55 3.37
C ASP A 192 6.27 -6.36 3.31
N ALA A 193 5.91 -5.31 2.55
CA ALA A 193 6.73 -4.12 2.46
C ALA A 193 6.87 -3.34 3.77
N TYR A 194 5.80 -3.23 4.54
CA TYR A 194 5.86 -2.61 5.86
C TYR A 194 6.61 -3.48 6.87
N ALA A 195 6.56 -4.81 6.72
CA ALA A 195 7.35 -5.74 7.54
C ALA A 195 8.86 -5.53 7.30
N THR A 196 9.29 -5.34 6.05
CA THR A 196 10.68 -4.97 5.73
C THR A 196 11.11 -3.68 6.43
N ILE A 197 10.24 -2.65 6.45
CA ILE A 197 10.51 -1.38 7.15
C ILE A 197 10.63 -1.60 8.67
N ASP A 198 9.72 -2.37 9.26
CA ASP A 198 9.73 -2.70 10.70
C ASP A 198 10.97 -3.50 11.10
N ASN A 199 11.42 -4.39 10.21
CA ASN A 199 12.63 -5.19 10.38
C ASN A 199 13.92 -4.46 9.94
N TYR A 200 13.94 -3.13 10.06
CA TYR A 200 15.11 -2.28 9.79
C TYR A 200 15.68 -2.39 8.37
N GLY A 201 14.83 -2.71 7.39
CA GLY A 201 15.18 -2.80 5.97
C GLY A 201 15.52 -4.21 5.47
N VAL A 202 15.17 -5.26 6.21
CA VAL A 202 15.41 -6.68 5.86
C VAL A 202 14.11 -7.43 5.61
#